data_AF-A0A914CX03-F1
#
_entry.id   AF-A0A914CX03-F1
#
_cell.length_a   1.000
_cell.length_b   1.000
_cell.length_c   1.000
_cell.angle_alpha   90.00
_cell.angle_beta   90.00
_cell.angle_gamma   90.00
#
_symmetry.space_group_name_H-M   'P 1'
#
loop_
_entity.id
_entity.type
_entity.pdbx_description
1 polymer ?
#
loop_
_entity_poly.entity_id
_entity_poly.type
_entity_poly.pdbx_seq_one_letter_code
_entity_poly.pdbx_strand_id
1 'polypeptide(L)'
;TIFFPTDRSECVSKFECEVKLPITALASGDLRNVGRNEVVTISAHGLLQCLEFPQGDPPGPSRIFCQQLNSNVCSAKILDIDNDGKMEMIVIMTDRVAERVIVVDSECNNEVELRNIGADVSCISSALLSPGLYVVVTIDPFGTLSVYGWTDPYKRAALGTLSNPSRCC
;
A
#
# COMPACT_ATOMS: atom_id res chain seq x y z
N THR A 1 -14.14 19.58 0.35
CA THR A 1 -14.98 19.55 -0.87
C THR A 1 -14.40 18.52 -1.82
N ILE A 2 -15.14 17.46 -2.12
CA ILE A 2 -14.76 16.47 -3.13
C ILE A 2 -15.29 17.01 -4.46
N PHE A 3 -14.41 17.17 -5.45
CA PHE A 3 -14.79 17.65 -6.78
C PHE A 3 -15.10 16.44 -7.67
N PHE A 4 -16.31 16.39 -8.22
CA PHE A 4 -16.63 15.53 -9.35
C PHE A 4 -16.70 16.42 -10.60
N PRO A 5 -16.16 16.00 -11.76
CA PRO A 5 -16.42 16.70 -13.02
C PRO A 5 -17.93 16.75 -13.28
N THR A 6 -18.42 17.95 -13.62
CA THR A 6 -19.86 18.26 -13.74
C THR A 6 -20.48 17.79 -15.05
N ASP A 7 -19.69 17.29 -16.01
CA ASP A 7 -20.19 16.97 -17.34
C ASP A 7 -20.99 15.65 -17.40
N ARG A 8 -20.88 14.77 -16.38
CA ARG A 8 -21.60 13.46 -16.28
C ARG A 8 -21.64 12.69 -17.60
N SER A 9 -20.66 12.88 -18.48
CA SER A 9 -20.57 12.22 -19.78
C SER A 9 -19.94 10.81 -19.68
N GLU A 10 -19.60 10.40 -18.46
CA GLU A 10 -18.72 9.27 -18.17
C GLU A 10 -19.42 7.90 -18.24
N CYS A 11 -18.74 6.97 -18.91
CA CYS A 11 -19.05 5.55 -18.91
C CYS A 11 -18.97 4.98 -17.48
N VAL A 12 -20.12 4.86 -16.82
CA VAL A 12 -20.23 4.08 -15.58
C VAL A 12 -20.21 2.60 -15.95
N SER A 13 -19.09 1.93 -15.67
CA SER A 13 -18.98 0.48 -15.80
C SER A 13 -18.89 -0.15 -14.42
N LYS A 14 -19.62 -1.26 -14.23
CA LYS A 14 -19.77 -1.91 -12.92
C LYS A 14 -19.05 -3.25 -12.93
N PHE A 15 -18.17 -3.45 -11.95
CA PHE A 15 -17.66 -4.77 -11.62
C PHE A 15 -18.53 -5.39 -10.51
N GLU A 16 -19.06 -6.59 -10.75
CA GLU A 16 -19.69 -7.39 -9.71
C GLU A 16 -18.88 -8.65 -9.50
N CYS A 17 -18.36 -8.83 -8.28
CA CYS A 17 -17.76 -10.10 -7.87
C CYS A 17 -18.87 -11.15 -7.67
N GLU A 18 -18.58 -12.40 -8.02
CA GLU A 18 -19.47 -13.55 -7.77
C GLU A 18 -19.85 -13.69 -6.29
N VAL A 19 -18.93 -13.32 -5.39
CA VAL A 19 -19.14 -13.32 -3.96
C VAL A 19 -19.38 -11.89 -3.47
N LYS A 20 -20.57 -11.64 -2.90
CA LYS A 20 -20.94 -10.35 -2.33
C LYS A 20 -20.38 -10.20 -0.93
N LEU A 21 -19.12 -9.79 -0.84
CA LEU A 21 -18.44 -9.50 0.42
C LEU A 21 -18.30 -7.98 0.60
N PRO A 22 -18.44 -7.45 1.83
CA PRO A 22 -18.17 -6.05 2.09
C PRO A 22 -16.69 -5.76 1.83
N ILE A 23 -16.42 -4.71 1.06
CA ILE A 23 -15.07 -4.18 0.83
C ILE A 23 -14.69 -3.31 2.02
N THR A 24 -13.56 -3.61 2.64
CA THR A 24 -13.05 -2.94 3.84
C THR A 24 -11.82 -2.10 3.56
N ALA A 25 -11.07 -2.40 2.49
CA ALA A 25 -9.95 -1.58 2.06
C ALA A 25 -9.88 -1.43 0.53
N LEU A 26 -9.31 -0.31 0.11
CA LEU A 26 -9.09 0.06 -1.29
C LEU A 26 -7.70 0.68 -1.43
N ALA A 27 -7.01 0.35 -2.49
CA ALA A 27 -5.75 0.98 -2.88
C ALA A 27 -5.67 1.09 -4.41
N SER A 28 -4.80 1.98 -4.89
CA SER A 28 -4.47 2.08 -6.32
C SER A 28 -2.98 2.25 -6.52
N GLY A 29 -2.45 1.61 -7.56
CA GLY A 29 -1.03 1.62 -7.88
C GLY A 29 -0.66 0.47 -8.82
N ASP A 30 0.59 0.45 -9.29
CA ASP A 30 1.14 -0.62 -10.13
C ASP A 30 1.61 -1.81 -9.29
N LEU A 31 0.70 -2.44 -8.54
CA LEU A 31 1.03 -3.51 -7.58
C LEU A 31 1.78 -4.68 -8.24
N ARG A 32 1.43 -5.00 -9.49
CA ARG A 32 2.05 -6.10 -10.24
C ARG A 32 3.31 -5.69 -11.01
N ASN A 33 3.73 -4.43 -10.92
CA ASN A 33 4.92 -3.90 -11.60
C ASN A 33 4.91 -4.13 -13.13
N VAL A 34 3.73 -3.94 -13.74
CA VAL A 34 3.51 -4.10 -15.19
C VAL A 34 3.51 -2.77 -15.95
N GLY A 35 3.83 -1.66 -15.26
CA GLY A 35 3.87 -0.31 -15.80
C GLY A 35 2.48 0.35 -15.90
N ARG A 36 1.45 -0.21 -15.25
CA ARG A 36 0.08 0.31 -15.31
C ARG A 36 -0.58 0.26 -13.94
N ASN A 37 -1.28 1.34 -13.59
CA ASN A 37 -2.00 1.40 -12.32
C ASN A 37 -3.23 0.50 -12.33
N GLU A 38 -3.45 -0.15 -11.21
CA GLU A 38 -4.55 -1.07 -10.97
C GLU A 38 -5.33 -0.59 -9.75
N VAL A 39 -6.60 -1.00 -9.65
CA VAL A 39 -7.38 -0.79 -8.42
C VAL A 39 -7.42 -2.10 -7.67
N VAL A 40 -6.99 -2.05 -6.41
CA VAL A 40 -7.01 -3.19 -5.50
C VAL A 40 -8.15 -3.01 -4.52
N THR A 41 -8.98 -4.03 -4.41
CA THR A 41 -10.06 -4.11 -3.43
C THR A 41 -9.79 -5.27 -2.48
N ILE A 42 -10.05 -5.06 -1.19
CA ILE A 42 -9.89 -6.11 -0.18
C ILE A 42 -11.19 -6.20 0.61
N SER A 43 -11.74 -7.41 0.69
CA SER A 43 -12.96 -7.68 1.45
C SER A 43 -12.69 -7.93 2.94
N ALA A 44 -13.73 -7.85 3.77
CA ALA A 44 -13.64 -8.18 5.20
C ALA A 44 -13.13 -9.61 5.46
N HIS A 45 -13.32 -10.52 4.51
CA HIS A 45 -12.82 -11.89 4.60
C HIS A 45 -11.39 -12.06 4.09
N GLY A 46 -10.71 -10.98 3.71
CA GLY A 46 -9.33 -11.03 3.21
C GLY A 46 -9.23 -11.35 1.71
N LEU A 47 -10.34 -11.48 0.96
CA LEU A 47 -10.25 -11.63 -0.49
C LEU A 47 -9.75 -10.34 -1.12
N LEU A 48 -8.54 -10.37 -1.65
CA LEU A 48 -7.90 -9.32 -2.43
C LEU A 48 -8.19 -9.54 -3.92
N GLN A 49 -8.53 -8.47 -4.63
CA GLN A 49 -8.77 -8.48 -6.07
C GLN A 49 -8.09 -7.27 -6.71
N CYS A 50 -7.37 -7.49 -7.81
CA CYS A 50 -6.86 -6.42 -8.66
C CYS A 50 -7.75 -6.28 -9.89
N LEU A 51 -8.10 -5.04 -10.20
CA LEU A 51 -8.94 -4.66 -11.31
C LEU A 51 -8.12 -3.79 -12.28
N GLU A 52 -8.14 -4.18 -13.55
CA GLU A 52 -7.65 -3.35 -14.66
C GLU A 52 -8.84 -2.64 -15.31
N PHE A 53 -8.58 -1.46 -15.87
CA PHE A 53 -9.55 -0.68 -16.63
C PHE A 53 -9.07 -0.56 -18.07
N PRO A 54 -9.24 -1.62 -18.88
CA PRO A 54 -8.83 -1.60 -20.28
C PRO A 54 -9.61 -0.51 -21.04
N GLN A 55 -8.90 0.25 -21.86
CA GLN A 55 -9.51 1.15 -22.84
C GLN A 55 -9.93 0.32 -24.06
N GLY A 56 -11.23 0.19 -24.35
CA GLY A 56 -11.72 -0.63 -25.47
C GLY A 56 -13.18 -1.04 -25.30
N ASP A 57 -13.71 -1.90 -26.17
CA ASP A 57 -15.12 -2.31 -26.19
C ASP A 57 -15.28 -3.84 -25.98
N PRO A 58 -16.04 -4.30 -24.95
CA PRO A 58 -16.74 -3.50 -23.96
C PRO A 58 -15.81 -2.86 -22.92
N PRO A 59 -15.94 -1.55 -22.63
CA PRO A 59 -15.13 -0.88 -21.63
C PRO A 59 -15.65 -1.26 -20.26
N GLY A 60 -14.87 -2.03 -19.52
CA GLY A 60 -15.24 -2.34 -18.15
C GLY A 60 -14.10 -2.87 -17.31
N PRO A 61 -14.20 -2.68 -15.99
CA PRO A 61 -13.25 -3.25 -15.05
C PRO A 61 -13.19 -4.77 -15.22
N SER A 62 -11.99 -5.30 -15.38
CA SER A 62 -11.74 -6.73 -15.47
C SER A 62 -10.86 -7.18 -14.31
N ARG A 63 -11.21 -8.32 -13.70
CA ARG A 63 -10.37 -8.92 -12.65
C ARG A 63 -9.18 -9.60 -13.30
N ILE A 64 -7.99 -9.13 -12.94
CA ILE A 64 -6.71 -9.57 -13.48
C ILE A 64 -5.92 -10.41 -12.48
N PHE A 65 -6.20 -10.26 -11.19
CA PHE A 65 -5.56 -11.02 -10.12
C PHE A 65 -6.49 -11.15 -8.92
N CYS A 66 -6.35 -12.24 -8.18
CA CYS A 66 -7.00 -12.42 -6.88
C CYS A 66 -6.17 -13.29 -5.95
N GLN A 67 -6.23 -12.97 -4.67
CA GLN A 67 -5.57 -13.74 -3.63
C GLN A 67 -6.37 -13.70 -2.33
N GLN A 68 -6.23 -14.76 -1.54
CA GLN A 68 -6.76 -14.82 -0.19
C GLN A 68 -5.70 -14.37 0.81
N LEU A 69 -5.93 -13.22 1.45
CA LEU A 69 -5.18 -12.75 2.61
C LEU A 69 -5.87 -13.19 3.90
N ASN A 70 -5.27 -12.84 5.04
CA ASN A 70 -5.93 -12.93 6.34
C ASN A 70 -7.16 -12.00 6.41
N SER A 71 -8.16 -12.39 7.20
CA SER A 71 -9.38 -11.60 7.40
C SER A 71 -9.13 -10.35 8.23
N ASN A 72 -10.11 -9.43 8.24
CA ASN A 72 -10.11 -8.19 9.02
C ASN A 72 -9.11 -7.12 8.53
N VAL A 73 -8.79 -7.09 7.24
CA VAL A 73 -8.06 -5.97 6.65
C VAL A 73 -8.93 -4.71 6.71
N CYS A 74 -8.43 -3.63 7.30
CA CYS A 74 -9.16 -2.36 7.46
C CYS A 74 -8.60 -1.23 6.59
N SER A 75 -7.36 -1.35 6.12
CA SER A 75 -6.72 -0.34 5.27
C SER A 75 -5.65 -0.97 4.38
N ALA A 76 -5.41 -0.35 3.23
CA ALA A 76 -4.38 -0.76 2.29
C ALA A 76 -3.74 0.45 1.60
N LYS A 77 -2.44 0.35 1.31
CA LYS A 77 -1.67 1.34 0.56
C LYS A 77 -0.66 0.64 -0.34
N ILE A 78 -0.47 1.15 -1.56
CA ILE A 78 0.53 0.65 -2.50
C ILE A 78 1.60 1.73 -2.65
N LEU A 79 2.86 1.37 -2.42
CA LEU A 79 4.01 2.25 -2.55
C LEU A 79 5.28 1.41 -2.72
N ASP A 80 6.27 1.97 -3.40
CA ASP A 80 7.64 1.46 -3.37
C ASP A 80 8.22 1.73 -1.98
N ILE A 81 8.28 0.69 -1.16
CA ILE A 81 8.70 0.74 0.23
C ILE A 81 10.22 0.77 0.24
N ASP A 82 10.89 -0.20 -0.37
CA ASP A 82 12.34 -0.35 -0.23
C ASP A 82 13.16 0.45 -1.26
N ASN A 83 12.51 1.21 -2.13
CA ASN A 83 13.10 2.02 -3.20
C ASN A 83 13.86 1.18 -4.23
N ASP A 84 13.45 -0.08 -4.44
CA ASP A 84 13.99 -0.95 -5.50
C ASP A 84 13.34 -0.67 -6.88
N GLY A 85 12.34 0.22 -6.92
CA GLY A 85 11.58 0.56 -8.13
C GLY A 85 10.38 -0.36 -8.38
N LYS A 86 10.09 -1.29 -7.48
CA LYS A 86 8.88 -2.09 -7.47
C LYS A 86 7.93 -1.57 -6.40
N MET A 87 6.65 -1.84 -6.61
CA MET A 87 5.59 -1.43 -5.71
C MET A 87 5.25 -2.59 -4.77
N GLU A 88 5.24 -2.30 -3.47
CA GLU A 88 4.72 -3.18 -2.44
C GLU A 88 3.38 -2.68 -1.93
N MET A 89 2.64 -3.55 -1.23
CA MET A 89 1.39 -3.19 -0.59
C MET A 89 1.48 -3.32 0.92
N ILE A 90 1.14 -2.26 1.63
CA ILE A 90 0.94 -2.29 3.07
C ILE A 90 -0.54 -2.55 3.35
N VAL A 91 -0.85 -3.55 4.15
CA VAL A 91 -2.19 -3.80 4.68
C VAL A 91 -2.19 -3.69 6.19
N ILE A 92 -3.30 -3.21 6.74
CA ILE A 92 -3.54 -3.17 8.18
C ILE A 92 -4.68 -4.11 8.50
N MET A 93 -4.47 -4.90 9.55
CA MET A 93 -5.49 -5.81 10.05
C MET A 93 -5.87 -5.44 11.48
N THR A 94 -7.17 -5.43 11.75
CA THR A 94 -7.71 -5.31 13.11
C THR A 94 -7.91 -6.73 13.66
N ASP A 95 -6.83 -7.34 14.14
CA ASP A 95 -6.89 -8.55 14.99
C ASP A 95 -7.19 -8.08 16.43
N ARG A 96 -8.08 -8.79 17.14
CA ARG A 96 -8.58 -8.41 18.49
C ARG A 96 -7.50 -8.36 19.59
N VAL A 97 -6.27 -8.76 19.32
CA VAL A 97 -5.17 -8.89 20.29
C VAL A 97 -3.87 -8.25 19.79
N ALA A 98 -3.68 -8.11 18.47
CA ALA A 98 -2.55 -7.40 17.88
C ALA A 98 -2.94 -6.76 16.55
N GLU A 99 -2.87 -5.44 16.49
CA GLU A 99 -2.95 -4.72 15.21
C GLU A 99 -1.60 -4.77 14.50
N ARG A 100 -1.62 -5.40 13.33
CA ARG A 100 -0.43 -5.70 12.53
C ARG A 100 -0.45 -4.83 11.29
N VAL A 101 0.68 -4.16 11.05
CA VAL A 101 0.97 -3.55 9.76
C VAL A 101 1.78 -4.57 8.99
N ILE A 102 1.20 -5.14 7.94
CA ILE A 102 1.88 -6.13 7.10
C ILE A 102 2.31 -5.47 5.81
N VAL A 103 3.59 -5.59 5.49
CA VAL A 103 4.12 -5.32 4.17
C VAL A 103 4.01 -6.61 3.35
N VAL A 104 3.26 -6.53 2.27
CA VAL A 104 3.02 -7.58 1.29
C VAL A 104 3.81 -7.23 0.05
N ASP A 105 4.67 -8.13 -0.42
CA ASP A 105 5.43 -7.92 -1.66
C ASP A 105 4.50 -7.85 -2.89
N SER A 106 5.06 -7.44 -4.04
CA SER A 106 4.31 -7.32 -5.29
C SER A 106 3.72 -8.64 -5.79
N GLU A 107 4.33 -9.76 -5.41
CA GLU A 107 3.84 -11.10 -5.74
C GLU A 107 2.80 -11.60 -4.72
N CYS A 108 2.57 -10.81 -3.67
CA CYS A 108 1.79 -11.15 -2.49
C CYS A 108 2.22 -12.48 -1.83
N ASN A 109 3.48 -12.88 -1.98
CA ASN A 109 4.02 -14.15 -1.52
C ASN A 109 4.74 -14.04 -0.17
N ASN A 110 5.26 -12.86 0.16
CA ASN A 110 5.95 -12.60 1.42
C ASN A 110 5.24 -11.51 2.22
N GLU A 111 5.09 -11.77 3.52
CA GLU A 111 4.48 -10.87 4.49
C GLU A 111 5.51 -10.51 5.58
N VAL A 112 5.79 -9.23 5.77
CA VAL A 112 6.63 -8.73 6.88
C VAL A 112 5.75 -7.96 7.85
N GLU A 113 5.68 -8.43 9.10
CA GLU A 113 4.95 -7.77 10.17
C GLU A 113 5.79 -6.63 10.78
N LEU A 114 5.33 -5.39 10.62
CA LEU A 114 5.79 -4.25 11.40
C LEU A 114 5.02 -4.24 12.72
N ARG A 115 5.77 -4.44 13.82
CA ARG A 115 5.19 -4.45 15.16
C ARG A 115 4.72 -3.05 15.55
N ASN A 116 3.42 -2.90 15.76
CA ASN A 116 2.89 -1.68 16.36
C ASN A 116 3.25 -1.61 17.85
N ILE A 117 3.83 -0.49 18.27
CA ILE A 117 4.21 -0.23 19.68
C ILE A 117 3.07 0.49 20.43
N GLY A 118 2.11 1.05 19.70
CA GLY A 118 0.95 1.77 20.25
C GLY A 118 -0.30 0.89 20.46
N ALA A 119 -1.42 1.54 20.77
CA ALA A 119 -2.74 0.90 20.81
C ALA A 119 -3.26 0.63 19.38
N ASP A 120 -4.51 0.18 19.28
CA ASP A 120 -5.28 -0.07 18.05
C ASP A 120 -5.02 1.00 16.97
N VAL A 121 -4.82 0.64 15.70
CA VAL A 121 -4.62 1.56 14.57
C VAL A 121 -5.97 1.94 13.96
N SER A 122 -6.33 3.21 14.09
CA SER A 122 -7.52 3.75 13.44
C SER A 122 -7.25 4.16 11.98
N CYS A 123 -6.06 4.69 11.67
CA CYS A 123 -5.73 5.11 10.32
C CYS A 123 -4.24 5.06 10.01
N ILE A 124 -3.93 5.04 8.71
CA ILE A 124 -2.58 5.03 8.16
C ILE A 124 -2.43 6.04 7.04
N SER A 125 -1.25 6.65 6.97
CA SER A 125 -0.78 7.38 5.82
C SER A 125 0.68 7.03 5.56
N SER A 126 1.09 7.09 4.30
CA SER A 126 2.50 6.96 3.94
C SER A 126 2.91 8.13 3.07
N ALA A 127 4.17 8.55 3.21
CA ALA A 127 4.73 9.65 2.44
C ALA A 127 6.25 9.49 2.30
N LEU A 128 6.76 9.93 1.15
CA LEU A 128 8.19 10.20 0.94
C LEU A 128 8.45 11.65 1.37
N LEU A 129 9.11 11.86 2.52
CA LEU A 129 9.31 13.21 3.07
C LEU A 129 10.57 13.90 2.51
N SER A 130 11.64 13.13 2.34
CA SER A 130 12.90 13.60 1.75
C SER A 130 13.50 12.49 0.89
N PRO A 131 14.46 12.76 0.00
CA PRO A 131 15.00 11.75 -0.91
C PRO A 131 15.49 10.52 -0.15
N GLY A 132 14.77 9.40 -0.31
CA GLY A 132 15.09 8.14 0.35
C GLY A 132 14.64 8.02 1.81
N LEU A 133 13.81 8.93 2.35
CA LEU A 133 13.15 8.77 3.65
C LEU A 133 11.67 8.47 3.45
N TYR A 134 11.34 7.19 3.55
CA TYR A 134 9.98 6.69 3.51
C TYR A 134 9.43 6.64 4.91
N VAL A 135 8.20 7.14 5.06
CA VAL A 135 7.53 7.18 6.34
C VAL A 135 6.15 6.57 6.19
N VAL A 136 5.84 5.64 7.08
CA VAL A 136 4.48 5.20 7.38
C VAL A 136 4.10 5.77 8.73
N VAL A 137 2.94 6.39 8.79
CA VAL A 137 2.36 6.95 10.01
C VAL A 137 1.10 6.20 10.31
N THR A 138 0.98 5.67 11.53
CA THR A 138 -0.28 5.15 12.05
C THR A 138 -0.78 6.05 13.18
N ILE A 139 -2.10 6.15 13.32
CA ILE A 139 -2.75 6.89 14.41
C ILE A 139 -3.75 5.97 15.09
N ASP A 140 -3.73 5.93 16.42
CA ASP A 140 -4.69 5.17 17.22
C ASP A 140 -5.99 5.95 17.50
N PRO A 141 -7.09 5.30 17.97
CA PRO A 141 -8.32 5.99 18.35
C PRO A 141 -8.17 7.07 19.43
N PHE A 142 -7.07 7.07 20.18
CA PHE A 142 -6.77 8.04 21.23
C PHE A 142 -5.88 9.20 20.73
N GLY A 143 -5.48 9.19 19.46
CA GLY A 143 -4.65 10.21 18.83
C GLY A 143 -3.14 10.01 19.02
N THR A 144 -2.69 8.86 19.50
CA THR A 144 -1.26 8.52 19.51
C THR A 144 -0.79 8.27 18.08
N LEU A 145 0.26 8.99 17.70
CA LEU A 145 0.86 8.90 16.38
C LEU A 145 2.15 8.09 16.45
N SER A 146 2.19 6.97 15.72
CA SER A 146 3.39 6.13 15.56
C SER A 146 3.99 6.36 14.17
N VAL A 147 5.30 6.57 14.11
CA VAL A 147 6.03 6.85 12.87
C VAL A 147 7.05 5.74 12.62
N TYR A 148 6.90 5.07 11.49
CA TYR A 148 7.84 4.08 10.99
C TYR A 148 8.59 4.71 9.84
N GLY A 149 9.86 5.02 10.06
CA GLY A 149 10.72 5.62 9.06
C GLY A 149 11.84 4.67 8.69
N TRP A 150 12.14 4.56 7.41
CA TRP A 150 13.32 3.87 6.94
C TRP A 150 14.00 4.64 5.83
N THR A 151 15.31 4.45 5.77
CA THR A 151 16.18 5.06 4.76
C THR A 151 16.81 3.97 3.93
N ASP A 152 16.83 4.18 2.62
CA ASP A 152 17.47 3.30 1.64
C ASP A 152 18.93 2.96 2.07
N PRO A 153 19.26 1.69 2.38
CA PRO A 153 20.61 1.28 2.74
C PRO A 153 21.58 1.31 1.54
N TYR A 154 21.10 1.21 0.31
CA TYR A 154 21.91 1.23 -0.91
C TYR A 154 22.35 2.64 -1.32
N LYS A 155 21.64 3.69 -0.90
CA LYS A 155 22.12 5.08 -1.05
C LYS A 155 23.27 5.47 -0.10
N ARG A 156 23.49 4.75 1.01
CA ARG A 156 24.70 4.94 1.85
C ARG A 156 25.97 4.48 1.14
N ALA A 157 25.91 3.46 0.29
CA ALA A 157 27.07 2.97 -0.44
C ALA A 157 27.51 3.92 -1.57
N ALA A 158 26.57 4.67 -2.17
CA ALA A 158 26.86 5.64 -3.23
C ALA A 158 27.44 6.98 -2.73
N LEU A 159 27.37 7.27 -1.42
CA LEU A 159 27.85 8.51 -0.80
C LEU A 159 29.08 8.32 0.10
N GLY A 160 29.73 7.16 0.04
CA GLY A 160 30.75 6.75 1.01
C GLY A 160 32.01 6.09 0.45
N THR A 161 32.51 6.52 -0.71
CA THR A 161 33.92 6.32 -1.09
C THR A 161 34.59 7.64 -1.43
N LEU A 162 34.64 8.54 -0.43
CA LEU A 162 35.63 9.61 -0.44
C LEU A 162 36.75 9.23 0.52
N SER A 163 37.90 9.03 -0.10
CA SER A 163 39.24 8.85 0.44
C SER A 163 39.46 9.39 1.85
N ASN A 164 40.02 8.52 2.68
CA ASN A 164 40.79 8.82 3.87
C ASN A 164 41.73 10.04 3.66
N PRO A 165 41.60 11.13 4.43
CA PRO A 165 42.69 12.06 4.64
C PRO A 165 43.30 11.81 6.03
N SER A 166 44.59 11.47 6.00
CA SER A 166 45.59 11.65 7.04
C SER A 166 45.26 12.62 8.19
N ARG A 167 45.51 12.12 9.41
CA ARG A 167 45.97 12.79 10.67
C ARG A 167 46.03 14.32 10.74
N CYS A 168 45.52 14.86 11.86
CA CYS A 168 46.06 15.92 12.77
C CYS A 168 44.87 16.42 13.61
N CYS A 169 44.86 16.52 14.94
CA CYS A 169 45.90 16.73 15.95
C CYS A 169 45.77 15.76 17.14
#